data_AF-A0A2M8YLV7-F1
#
_entry.id   AF-A0A2M8YLV7-F1
#
_cell.length_a   1.000
_cell.length_b   1.000
_cell.length_c   1.000
_cell.angle_alpha   90.00
_cell.angle_beta   90.00
_cell.angle_gamma   90.00
#
_symmetry.space_group_name_H-M   'P 1'
#
loop_
_entity.id
_entity.type
_entity.pdbx_description
1 polymer ?
#
loop_
_entity_poly.entity_id
_entity_poly.type
_entity_poly.pdbx_seq_one_letter_code
_entity_poly.pdbx_strand_id
1 'polypeptide(L)'
;MTALQVALLLHGLLGGADVILNHELLVRLPSRPGAAAEQRLHSAREAIFGLLFPSLGLFSWHGWLAWWPVALLLAEILVSLRDTVVEGDTRRLPVPERILHVLLFINLGVIATLLLQALPGWLALPTAMQALPPSAAGQWLAAMGAISLAWCVRDGLSARRLRLRAGQQA
;
A
#
# COMPACT_ATOMS: atom_id res chain seq x y z
N MET A 1 12.10 -2.84 17.91
CA MET A 1 11.20 -3.14 16.77
C MET A 1 9.87 -3.59 17.35
N THR A 2 8.77 -2.93 17.01
CA THR A 2 7.43 -3.26 17.53
C THR A 2 6.73 -4.32 16.67
N ALA A 3 5.69 -4.97 17.21
CA ALA A 3 4.87 -5.90 16.42
C ALA A 3 4.26 -5.23 15.17
N LEU A 4 3.85 -3.96 15.30
CA LEU A 4 3.33 -3.16 14.18
C LEU A 4 4.39 -2.97 13.09
N GLN A 5 5.64 -2.64 13.46
CA GLN A 5 6.74 -2.49 12.51
C GLN A 5 7.07 -3.82 11.81
N VAL A 6 7.03 -4.95 12.52
CA VAL A 6 7.21 -6.27 11.90
C VAL A 6 6.12 -6.56 10.89
N ALA A 7 4.86 -6.32 11.24
CA ALA A 7 3.73 -6.53 10.34
C ALA A 7 3.81 -5.63 9.09
N LEU A 8 4.23 -4.37 9.24
CA LEU A 8 4.46 -3.44 8.13
C LEU A 8 5.61 -3.88 7.22
N LEU A 9 6.74 -4.32 7.79
CA LEU A 9 7.86 -4.84 7.01
C LEU A 9 7.44 -6.08 6.19
N LEU A 10 6.72 -7.01 6.83
CA LEU A 10 6.14 -8.16 6.15
C LEU A 10 5.18 -7.72 5.04
N HIS A 11 4.34 -6.70 5.29
CA HIS A 11 3.42 -6.18 4.30
C HIS A 11 4.15 -5.59 3.10
N GLY A 12 5.22 -4.83 3.32
CA GLY A 12 6.07 -4.29 2.25
C GLY A 12 6.72 -5.40 1.41
N LEU A 13 7.17 -6.49 2.03
CA LEU A 13 7.72 -7.65 1.31
C LEU A 13 6.65 -8.36 0.47
N LEU A 14 5.47 -8.62 1.05
CA LEU A 14 4.36 -9.26 0.34
C LEU A 14 3.85 -8.38 -0.81
N GLY A 15 3.66 -7.08 -0.59
CA GLY A 15 3.21 -6.14 -1.61
C GLY A 15 4.24 -5.95 -2.72
N GLY A 16 5.52 -5.87 -2.38
CA GLY A 16 6.60 -5.82 -3.37
C GLY A 16 6.68 -7.11 -4.20
N ALA A 17 6.48 -8.28 -3.58
CA ALA A 17 6.40 -9.55 -4.29
C ALA A 17 5.20 -9.59 -5.24
N ASP A 18 4.06 -9.02 -4.85
CA ASP A 18 2.87 -8.96 -5.68
C ASP A 18 3.08 -8.11 -6.94
N VAL A 19 3.62 -6.90 -6.75
CA VAL A 19 3.98 -5.99 -7.83
C VAL A 19 4.97 -6.68 -8.79
N ILE A 20 6.08 -7.22 -8.28
CA ILE A 20 7.13 -7.76 -9.13
C ILE A 20 6.70 -9.07 -9.79
N LEU A 21 6.20 -10.04 -9.02
CA LEU A 21 5.92 -11.37 -9.55
C LEU A 21 4.62 -11.37 -10.35
N ASN A 22 3.52 -10.90 -9.76
CA ASN A 22 2.20 -11.02 -10.38
C ASN A 22 1.99 -9.93 -11.42
N HIS A 23 2.13 -8.65 -11.06
CA HIS A 23 1.75 -7.56 -11.96
C HIS A 23 2.76 -7.39 -13.09
N GLU A 24 4.06 -7.45 -12.81
CA GLU A 24 5.09 -7.20 -13.80
C GLU A 24 5.47 -8.43 -14.62
N LEU A 25 5.80 -9.55 -13.97
CA LEU A 25 6.37 -10.71 -14.66
C LEU A 25 5.30 -11.64 -15.26
N LEU A 26 4.28 -12.01 -14.47
CA LEU A 26 3.27 -12.98 -14.88
C LEU A 26 2.17 -12.34 -15.74
N VAL A 27 1.52 -11.29 -15.24
CA VAL A 27 0.36 -10.65 -15.89
C VAL A 27 0.79 -9.59 -16.91
N ARG A 28 1.97 -8.99 -16.72
CA ARG A 28 2.51 -7.89 -17.54
C ARG A 28 1.51 -6.73 -17.64
N LEU A 29 0.94 -6.38 -16.51
CA LEU A 29 -0.14 -5.41 -16.36
C LEU A 29 0.14 -4.07 -17.04
N PRO A 30 1.36 -3.50 -16.99
CA PRO A 30 1.66 -2.23 -17.68
C PRO A 30 1.46 -2.25 -19.19
N SER A 31 1.42 -3.42 -19.82
CA SER A 31 1.22 -3.60 -21.26
C SER A 31 -0.14 -4.21 -21.61
N ARG A 32 -0.98 -4.51 -20.61
CA ARG A 32 -2.24 -5.23 -20.81
C ARG A 32 -3.35 -4.27 -21.28
N PRO A 33 -4.01 -4.53 -22.42
CA PRO A 33 -5.18 -3.76 -22.83
C PRO A 33 -6.29 -3.80 -21.76
N GLY A 34 -6.92 -2.66 -21.49
CA GLY A 34 -7.99 -2.54 -20.49
C GLY A 34 -7.52 -2.40 -19.03
N ALA A 35 -6.23 -2.57 -18.74
CA ALA A 35 -5.71 -2.50 -17.37
C ALA A 35 -5.53 -1.07 -16.82
N ALA A 36 -5.96 -0.04 -17.54
CA ALA A 36 -5.75 1.36 -17.14
C ALA A 36 -6.43 1.73 -15.81
N ALA A 37 -7.57 1.11 -15.49
CA ALA A 37 -8.28 1.35 -14.22
C ALA A 37 -7.57 0.65 -13.05
N GLU A 38 -7.20 -0.62 -13.24
CA GLU A 38 -6.43 -1.44 -12.29
C GLU A 38 -5.10 -0.73 -11.94
N GLN A 39 -4.36 -0.29 -12.95
CA GLN A 39 -3.10 0.44 -12.77
C GLN A 39 -3.23 1.77 -12.01
N ARG A 40 -4.39 2.43 -12.06
CA ARG A 40 -4.64 3.62 -11.21
C ARG A 40 -4.87 3.26 -9.76
N LEU A 41 -5.53 2.14 -9.50
CA LEU A 41 -5.76 1.66 -8.14
C LEU A 41 -4.42 1.20 -7.53
N HIS A 42 -3.60 0.49 -8.30
CA HIS A 42 -2.25 0.08 -7.86
C HIS A 42 -1.37 1.29 -7.53
N SER A 43 -1.34 2.30 -8.43
CA SER A 43 -0.66 3.57 -8.15
C SER A 43 -1.18 4.27 -6.87
N ALA A 44 -2.49 4.22 -6.60
CA ALA A 44 -3.05 4.77 -5.37
C ALA A 44 -2.63 4.00 -4.11
N ARG A 45 -2.62 2.66 -4.16
CA ARG A 45 -2.13 1.81 -3.05
C ARG A 45 -0.65 2.10 -2.75
N GLU A 46 0.15 2.23 -3.80
CA GLU A 46 1.57 2.59 -3.68
C GLU A 46 1.78 3.99 -3.09
N ALA A 47 0.94 4.96 -3.44
CA ALA A 47 0.97 6.27 -2.77
C ALA A 47 0.66 6.14 -1.28
N ILE A 48 -0.36 5.36 -0.92
CA ILE A 48 -0.78 5.17 0.47
C ILE A 48 0.33 4.50 1.29
N PHE A 49 0.90 3.40 0.82
CA PHE A 49 2.01 2.73 1.52
C PHE A 49 3.31 3.54 1.50
N GLY A 50 3.54 4.28 0.42
CA GLY A 50 4.61 5.28 0.31
C GLY A 50 4.60 6.32 1.42
N LEU A 51 3.41 6.68 1.91
CA LEU A 51 3.23 7.58 3.06
C LEU A 51 3.16 6.81 4.39
N LEU A 52 2.47 5.68 4.44
CA LEU A 52 2.19 4.93 5.67
C LEU A 52 3.47 4.34 6.28
N PHE A 53 4.34 3.75 5.47
CA PHE A 53 5.58 3.13 5.95
C PHE A 53 6.51 4.12 6.67
N PRO A 54 6.91 5.27 6.08
CA PRO A 54 7.72 6.24 6.81
C PRO A 54 6.94 6.87 7.97
N SER A 55 5.60 7.05 7.85
CA SER A 55 4.78 7.57 8.95
C SER A 55 4.88 6.72 10.21
N LEU A 56 4.81 5.38 10.09
CA LEU A 56 4.86 4.46 11.23
C LEU A 56 6.28 3.91 11.52
N GLY A 57 7.24 4.17 10.63
CA GLY A 57 8.64 3.79 10.79
C GLY A 57 9.51 4.87 11.42
N LEU A 58 9.22 6.15 11.16
CA LEU A 58 10.06 7.29 11.54
C LEU A 58 9.41 8.23 12.55
N PHE A 59 8.10 8.16 12.78
CA PHE A 59 7.39 9.12 13.61
C PHE A 59 6.42 8.46 14.59
N SER A 60 6.19 9.12 15.72
CA SER A 60 5.05 8.87 16.60
C SER A 60 4.03 10.00 16.44
N TRP A 61 2.76 9.61 16.39
CA TRP A 61 1.63 10.50 16.13
C TRP A 61 0.80 10.61 17.41
N HIS A 62 0.70 11.80 17.99
CA HIS A 62 0.04 12.02 19.28
C HIS A 62 -1.17 12.95 19.13
N GLY A 63 -2.12 12.86 20.07
CA GLY A 63 -3.35 13.65 20.05
C GLY A 63 -4.12 13.42 18.75
N TRP A 64 -4.76 14.46 18.20
CA TRP A 64 -5.60 14.29 17.00
C TRP A 64 -4.82 13.87 15.75
N LEU A 65 -3.50 14.10 15.71
CA LEU A 65 -2.64 13.65 14.61
C LEU A 65 -2.53 12.12 14.53
N ALA A 66 -2.86 11.39 15.61
CA ALA A 66 -2.89 9.92 15.61
C ALA A 66 -3.90 9.34 14.61
N TRP A 67 -4.87 10.14 14.14
CA TRP A 67 -5.81 9.75 13.08
C TRP A 67 -5.18 9.71 11.69
N TRP A 68 -4.01 10.33 11.46
CA TRP A 68 -3.33 10.30 10.17
C TRP A 68 -3.03 8.88 9.66
N PRO A 69 -2.29 8.02 10.40
CA PRO A 69 -2.06 6.65 9.97
C PRO A 69 -3.34 5.82 9.86
N VAL A 70 -4.36 6.13 10.67
CA VAL A 70 -5.68 5.48 10.60
C VAL A 70 -6.39 5.83 9.29
N ALA A 71 -6.36 7.10 8.88
CA ALA A 71 -6.95 7.57 7.64
C ALA A 71 -6.27 6.95 6.41
N LEU A 72 -4.93 6.86 6.41
CA LEU A 72 -4.18 6.15 5.37
C LEU A 72 -4.59 4.67 5.30
N LEU A 73 -4.71 4.01 6.44
CA LEU A 73 -5.10 2.59 6.49
C LEU A 73 -6.54 2.39 6.00
N LEU A 74 -7.46 3.27 6.38
CA LEU A 74 -8.85 3.24 5.88
C LEU A 74 -8.89 3.46 4.36
N ALA A 75 -8.11 4.40 3.85
CA ALA A 75 -7.98 4.62 2.42
C ALA A 75 -7.47 3.36 1.70
N GLU A 76 -6.45 2.69 2.25
CA GLU A 76 -5.95 1.43 1.67
C GLU A 76 -7.05 0.37 1.61
N ILE A 77 -7.82 0.20 2.69
CA ILE A 77 -8.93 -0.77 2.71
C ILE A 77 -9.93 -0.45 1.60
N LEU A 78 -10.33 0.81 1.44
CA LEU A 78 -11.28 1.21 0.40
C LEU A 78 -10.74 0.99 -1.02
N VAL A 79 -9.46 1.29 -1.24
CA VAL A 79 -8.81 1.06 -2.53
C VAL A 79 -8.68 -0.43 -2.81
N SER A 80 -8.22 -1.24 -1.86
CA SER A 80 -8.12 -2.71 -1.97
C SER A 80 -9.48 -3.37 -2.24
N LEU A 81 -10.55 -2.90 -1.60
CA LEU A 81 -11.91 -3.37 -1.88
C LEU A 81 -12.32 -3.06 -3.32
N ARG A 82 -12.04 -1.84 -3.79
CA ARG A 82 -12.34 -1.44 -5.17
C ARG A 82 -11.51 -2.24 -6.17
N ASP A 83 -10.25 -2.48 -5.87
CA ASP A 83 -9.30 -3.25 -6.67
C ASP A 83 -9.80 -4.67 -6.88
N THR A 84 -10.20 -5.35 -5.79
CA THR A 84 -10.76 -6.71 -5.85
C THR A 84 -11.95 -6.83 -6.79
N VAL A 85 -12.83 -5.82 -6.81
CA VAL A 85 -13.98 -5.78 -7.73
C VAL A 85 -13.50 -5.55 -9.17
N VAL A 86 -12.65 -4.56 -9.39
CA VAL A 86 -12.16 -4.22 -10.74
C VAL A 86 -11.37 -5.38 -11.35
N GLU A 87 -10.48 -6.02 -10.61
CA GLU A 87 -9.71 -7.18 -11.08
C GLU A 87 -10.62 -8.37 -11.41
N GLY A 88 -11.62 -8.62 -10.56
CA GLY A 88 -12.60 -9.68 -10.79
C GLY A 88 -13.44 -9.46 -12.05
N ASP A 89 -13.76 -8.21 -12.36
CA ASP A 89 -14.52 -7.84 -13.56
C ASP A 89 -13.65 -7.81 -14.84
N THR A 90 -12.35 -7.54 -14.73
CA THR A 90 -11.46 -7.35 -15.90
C THR A 90 -10.72 -8.62 -16.32
N ARG A 91 -10.38 -9.52 -15.39
CA ARG A 91 -9.57 -10.71 -15.70
C ARG A 91 -9.72 -11.83 -14.67
N ARG A 92 -9.30 -13.03 -15.06
CA ARG A 92 -9.07 -14.12 -14.09
C ARG A 92 -7.71 -13.93 -13.44
N LEU A 93 -7.68 -13.85 -12.11
CA LEU A 93 -6.43 -13.78 -11.36
C LEU A 93 -5.69 -15.13 -11.40
N PRO A 94 -4.37 -15.13 -11.68
CA PRO A 94 -3.50 -16.27 -11.45
C PRO A 94 -3.58 -16.80 -10.02
N VAL A 95 -3.34 -18.09 -9.83
CA VAL A 95 -3.36 -18.71 -8.49
C VAL A 95 -2.35 -18.07 -7.51
N PRO A 96 -1.10 -17.78 -7.90
CA PRO A 96 -0.14 -17.12 -7.00
C PRO A 96 -0.63 -15.76 -6.49
N GLU A 97 -1.23 -14.96 -7.37
CA GLU A 97 -1.80 -13.64 -7.05
C GLU A 97 -2.94 -13.76 -6.04
N ARG A 98 -3.87 -14.69 -6.26
CA ARG A 98 -4.97 -14.94 -5.31
C ARG A 98 -4.47 -15.34 -3.91
N ILE A 99 -3.46 -16.21 -3.84
CA ILE A 99 -2.88 -16.63 -2.56
C ILE A 99 -2.25 -15.42 -1.88
N LEU A 100 -1.50 -14.61 -2.63
CA LEU A 100 -0.81 -13.44 -2.08
C LEU A 100 -1.80 -12.37 -1.62
N HIS A 101 -2.90 -12.14 -2.33
CA HIS A 101 -3.97 -11.23 -1.90
C HIS A 101 -4.58 -11.65 -0.57
N VAL A 102 -4.85 -12.95 -0.38
CA VAL A 102 -5.35 -13.46 0.91
C VAL A 102 -4.35 -13.18 2.04
N LEU A 103 -3.05 -13.44 1.82
CA LEU A 103 -2.01 -13.15 2.80
C LEU A 103 -1.90 -11.65 3.11
N LEU A 104 -2.00 -10.80 2.08
CA LEU A 104 -2.00 -9.34 2.23
C LEU A 104 -3.19 -8.87 3.06
N PHE A 105 -4.41 -9.35 2.79
CA PHE A 105 -5.60 -8.95 3.54
C PHE A 105 -5.57 -9.42 5.00
N ILE A 106 -5.07 -10.63 5.26
CA ILE A 106 -4.85 -11.11 6.63
C ILE A 106 -3.87 -10.19 7.37
N ASN A 107 -2.71 -9.90 6.74
CA ASN A 107 -1.70 -9.05 7.36
C ASN A 107 -2.15 -7.59 7.51
N LEU A 108 -2.98 -7.08 6.59
CA LEU A 108 -3.61 -5.76 6.71
C LEU A 108 -4.54 -5.71 7.94
N GLY A 109 -5.30 -6.77 8.19
CA GLY A 109 -6.12 -6.92 9.40
C GLY A 109 -5.29 -6.93 10.69
N VAL A 110 -4.11 -7.58 10.67
CA VAL A 110 -3.16 -7.53 11.80
C VAL A 110 -2.64 -6.11 12.03
N ILE A 111 -2.23 -5.41 10.98
CA ILE A 111 -1.80 -4.01 11.05
C ILE A 111 -2.90 -3.13 11.63
N ALA A 112 -4.13 -3.27 11.15
CA ALA A 112 -5.29 -2.53 11.66
C ALA A 112 -5.52 -2.77 13.14
N THR A 113 -5.48 -4.02 13.57
CA THR A 113 -5.68 -4.40 14.98
C THR A 113 -4.59 -3.78 15.86
N LEU A 114 -3.33 -3.88 15.46
CA LEU A 114 -2.20 -3.32 16.22
C LEU A 114 -2.23 -1.79 16.27
N LEU A 115 -2.62 -1.14 15.17
CA LEU A 115 -2.77 0.32 15.13
C LEU A 115 -3.92 0.79 16.02
N LEU A 116 -5.09 0.13 15.94
CA LEU A 116 -6.25 0.45 16.78
C LEU A 116 -5.99 0.18 18.26
N GLN A 117 -5.20 -0.84 18.60
CA GLN A 117 -4.78 -1.10 19.97
C GLN A 117 -3.87 0.02 20.52
N ALA A 118 -3.00 0.59 19.69
CA ALA A 118 -2.12 1.70 20.09
C ALA A 118 -2.84 3.05 20.17
N LEU A 119 -3.91 3.22 19.39
CA LEU A 119 -4.57 4.50 19.16
C LEU A 119 -5.06 5.22 20.45
N PRO A 120 -5.71 4.57 21.44
CA PRO A 120 -6.13 5.26 22.67
C PRO A 120 -4.97 5.89 23.44
N GLY A 121 -3.83 5.19 23.50
CA GLY A 121 -2.62 5.71 24.15
C GLY A 121 -2.04 6.91 23.43
N TRP A 122 -2.05 6.91 22.09
CA TRP A 122 -1.60 8.04 21.28
C TRP A 122 -2.54 9.25 21.39
N LEU A 123 -3.86 9.03 21.42
CA LEU A 123 -4.87 10.08 21.56
C LEU A 123 -4.82 10.78 22.93
N ALA A 124 -4.38 10.07 23.98
CA ALA A 124 -4.25 10.63 25.33
C ALA A 124 -3.07 11.60 25.49
N LEU A 125 -2.13 11.63 24.53
CA LEU A 125 -0.96 12.50 24.56
C LEU A 125 -1.25 13.87 23.92
N PRO A 126 -0.53 14.94 24.32
CA PRO A 126 -0.63 16.24 23.66
C PRO A 126 -0.35 16.12 22.16
N THR A 127 -1.09 16.88 21.35
CA THR A 127 -0.97 16.80 19.89
C THR A 127 0.43 17.17 19.44
N ALA A 128 1.14 16.21 18.85
CA ALA A 128 2.47 16.38 18.32
C ALA A 128 2.79 15.28 17.30
N MET A 129 3.68 15.60 16.37
CA MET A 129 4.39 14.62 15.55
C MET A 129 5.84 14.62 16.04
N GLN A 130 6.32 13.48 16.53
CA GLN A 130 7.68 13.37 17.07
C GLN A 130 8.49 12.35 16.27
N ALA A 131 9.75 12.67 15.97
CA ALA A 131 10.64 11.73 15.33
C ALA A 131 10.96 10.59 16.31
N LEU A 132 10.87 9.35 15.82
CA LEU A 132 11.33 8.17 16.56
C LEU A 132 12.87 8.12 16.55
N PRO A 133 13.48 7.53 17.58
CA PRO A 133 14.91 7.22 17.55
C PRO A 133 15.27 6.40 16.30
N PRO A 134 16.42 6.68 15.64
CA PRO A 134 16.86 5.91 14.48
C PRO A 134 16.89 4.41 14.77
N SER A 135 16.30 3.62 13.88
CA SER A 135 16.28 2.15 14.00
C SER A 135 16.37 1.51 12.62
N ALA A 136 16.90 0.29 12.55
CA ALA A 136 16.98 -0.46 11.29
C ALA A 136 15.58 -0.67 10.68
N ALA A 137 14.59 -1.03 11.50
CA ALA A 137 13.21 -1.20 11.05
C ALA A 137 12.63 0.10 10.47
N GLY A 138 12.84 1.24 11.14
CA GLY A 138 12.39 2.54 10.64
C GLY A 138 13.05 2.94 9.31
N GLN A 139 14.35 2.68 9.17
CA GLN A 139 15.09 2.93 7.93
C GLN A 139 14.60 2.04 6.77
N TRP A 140 14.35 0.74 7.04
CA TRP A 140 13.79 -0.17 6.04
C TRP A 140 12.38 0.23 5.61
N LEU A 141 11.52 0.62 6.54
CA LEU A 141 10.18 1.13 6.23
C LEU A 141 10.26 2.44 5.42
N ALA A 142 11.17 3.34 5.76
CA ALA A 142 11.38 4.55 4.97
C ALA A 142 11.86 4.23 3.54
N ALA A 143 12.78 3.28 3.38
CA ALA A 143 13.25 2.83 2.08
C ALA A 143 12.14 2.17 1.26
N MET A 144 11.34 1.28 1.86
CA MET A 144 10.16 0.68 1.23
C MET A 144 9.15 1.75 0.82
N GLY A 145 8.91 2.76 1.66
CA GLY A 145 8.04 3.89 1.32
C GLY A 145 8.55 4.68 0.12
N ALA A 146 9.85 4.98 0.07
CA ALA A 146 10.45 5.68 -1.07
C ALA A 146 10.36 4.86 -2.37
N ILE A 147 10.60 3.55 -2.31
CA ILE A 147 10.43 2.64 -3.46
C ILE A 147 8.96 2.63 -3.90
N SER A 148 8.03 2.54 -2.96
CA SER A 148 6.59 2.56 -3.23
C SER A 148 6.15 3.86 -3.90
N LEU A 149 6.64 5.03 -3.46
CA LEU A 149 6.38 6.31 -4.13
C LEU A 149 6.97 6.36 -5.55
N ALA A 150 8.16 5.80 -5.76
CA ALA A 150 8.72 5.70 -7.11
C ALA A 150 7.86 4.81 -8.01
N TRP A 151 7.33 3.71 -7.48
CA TRP A 151 6.41 2.84 -8.22
C TRP A 151 5.06 3.51 -8.49
N CYS A 152 4.52 4.27 -7.52
CA CYS A 152 3.30 5.05 -7.69
C CYS A 152 3.37 5.94 -8.93
N VAL A 153 4.50 6.62 -9.14
CA VAL A 153 4.72 7.45 -10.33
C VAL A 153 4.75 6.60 -11.60
N ARG A 154 5.50 5.49 -11.59
CA ARG A 154 5.60 4.55 -12.72
C ARG A 154 4.22 4.03 -13.13
N ASP A 155 3.43 3.57 -12.18
CA ASP A 155 2.13 2.93 -12.41
C ASP A 155 1.06 3.97 -12.80
N GLY A 156 1.13 5.18 -12.23
CA GLY A 156 0.36 6.32 -12.71
C GLY A 156 0.66 6.70 -14.17
N LEU A 157 1.93 6.69 -14.56
CA LEU A 157 2.35 6.91 -15.96
C LEU A 157 1.92 5.74 -16.86
N SER A 158 1.98 4.51 -16.36
CA SER A 158 1.49 3.30 -17.04
C SER A 158 -0.01 3.41 -17.35
N ALA A 159 -0.83 3.71 -16.35
CA ALA A 159 -2.26 3.93 -16.50
C ALA A 159 -2.59 5.02 -17.52
N ARG A 160 -1.87 6.15 -17.47
CA ARG A 160 -2.06 7.24 -18.44
C ARG A 160 -1.76 6.79 -19.86
N ARG A 161 -0.66 6.05 -20.08
CA ARG A 161 -0.29 5.52 -21.40
C ARG A 161 -1.34 4.54 -21.93
N LEU A 162 -1.84 3.62 -21.10
CA LEU A 162 -2.88 2.66 -21.49
C LEU A 162 -4.18 3.37 -21.89
N ARG A 163 -4.61 4.38 -21.13
CA ARG A 163 -5.80 5.17 -21.47
C ARG A 163 -5.67 5.91 -22.81
N LEU A 164 -4.51 6.52 -23.07
CA LEU A 164 -4.27 7.23 -24.33
C LEU A 164 -4.32 6.28 -25.54
N ARG A 165 -3.75 5.08 -25.41
CA ARG A 165 -3.81 4.05 -26.48
C ARG A 165 -5.23 3.57 -26.74
N ALA A 166 -6.03 3.36 -25.69
CA ALA A 166 -7.42 2.97 -25.84
C ALA A 166 -8.25 4.03 -26.60
N GLY A 167 -8.03 5.31 -26.32
CA GLY A 167 -8.71 6.41 -27.01
C GLY A 167 -8.29 6.61 -28.47
N GLN A 168 -7.15 6.08 -28.89
CA GLN A 168 -6.71 6.10 -30.29
C GLN A 168 -7.27 4.92 -31.12
N GLN A 169 -7.83 3.91 -30.45
CA GLN A 169 -8.38 2.69 -31.07
C GLN A 169 -9.91 2.68 -31.14
N ALA A 170 -10.57 3.70 -30.59
CA ALA A 170 -12.02 3.91 -30.62
C ALA A 170 -12.39 4.89 -31.72
#